data_AF-A0A378TRA8-F1
#
_entry.id   AF-A0A378TRA8-F1
#
_cell.length_a   1.000
_cell.length_b   1.000
_cell.length_c   1.000
_cell.angle_alpha   90.00
_cell.angle_beta   90.00
_cell.angle_gamma   90.00
#
_symmetry.space_group_name_H-M   'P 1'
#
loop_
_entity.id
_entity.type
_entity.pdbx_description
1 polymer ?
#
loop_
_entity_poly.entity_id
_entity_poly.type
_entity_poly.pdbx_seq_one_letter_code
_entity_poly.pdbx_strand_id
1 'polypeptide(L)'
;MNLSDGIWPTLVGFAMRDAGGFDATAMWGPGGGPAWKRNDPTVNVGRLVANGTRIWVYCGNGRPGELGGGGDLPGQLLETITVDSNRNFQRQYQAAGGSNGVFNFPANGTHGWGYWGAQLNAMKPDIQRALGV
;
A
#
# COMPACT_ATOMS: atom_id res chain seq x y z
N MET A 1 1.82 -10.97 7.56
CA MET A 1 1.47 -9.60 8.00
C MET A 1 0.68 -8.91 6.89
N ASN A 2 -0.59 -8.59 7.13
CA ASN A 2 -1.48 -7.89 6.20
C ASN A 2 -2.54 -7.08 7.00
N LEU A 3 -3.33 -6.25 6.31
CA LEU A 3 -4.26 -5.27 6.89
C LEU A 3 -5.26 -5.88 7.89
N SER A 4 -5.70 -7.11 7.64
CA SER A 4 -6.72 -7.80 8.42
C SER A 4 -6.18 -8.72 9.52
N ASP A 5 -4.86 -8.76 9.74
CA ASP A 5 -4.22 -9.72 10.64
C ASP A 5 -3.27 -9.06 11.66
N GLY A 6 -3.09 -9.74 12.80
CA GLY A 6 -2.22 -9.32 13.88
C GLY A 6 -2.55 -7.91 14.41
N ILE A 7 -1.53 -7.07 14.54
CA ILE A 7 -1.63 -5.72 15.12
C ILE A 7 -2.23 -4.68 14.15
N TRP A 8 -2.38 -5.00 12.85
CA TRP A 8 -2.78 -4.00 11.85
C TRP A 8 -4.14 -3.35 12.08
N PRO A 9 -5.23 -4.10 12.41
CA PRO A 9 -6.51 -3.46 12.68
C PRO A 9 -6.43 -2.45 13.84
N THR A 10 -5.57 -2.71 14.84
CA THR A 10 -5.32 -1.78 15.94
C THR A 10 -4.57 -0.53 15.48
N LEU A 11 -3.52 -0.68 14.66
CA LEU A 11 -2.76 0.45 14.11
C LEU A 11 -3.64 1.34 13.22
N VAL A 12 -4.49 0.74 12.40
CA VAL A 12 -5.47 1.48 11.58
C VAL A 12 -6.47 2.22 12.47
N GLY A 13 -6.98 1.56 13.51
CA GLY A 13 -7.87 2.22 14.48
C GLY A 13 -7.24 3.41 15.18
N PHE A 14 -5.96 3.33 15.55
CA PHE A 14 -5.21 4.46 16.10
C PHE A 14 -5.07 5.60 15.08
N ALA A 15 -4.62 5.29 13.86
CA ALA A 15 -4.44 6.28 12.80
C ALA A 15 -5.76 7.00 12.43
N MET A 16 -6.87 6.27 12.34
CA MET A 16 -8.19 6.86 12.04
C MET A 16 -8.67 7.79 13.15
N ARG A 17 -8.40 7.46 14.42
CA ARG A 17 -8.75 8.34 15.55
C ARG A 17 -7.91 9.60 15.57
N ASP A 18 -6.61 9.49 15.30
CA ASP A 18 -5.72 10.64 15.19
C ASP A 18 -6.12 11.56 14.02
N ALA A 19 -6.52 10.96 12.90
CA ALA A 19 -6.96 11.65 11.69
C ALA A 19 -8.41 12.18 11.78
N GLY A 20 -8.76 12.92 12.83
CA GLY A 20 -10.06 13.59 12.96
C GLY A 20 -11.14 12.77 13.69
N GLY A 21 -10.74 11.78 14.49
CA GLY A 21 -11.64 11.06 15.40
C GLY A 21 -12.50 9.97 14.75
N PHE A 22 -12.10 9.45 13.59
CA PHE A 22 -12.86 8.38 12.92
C PHE A 22 -12.75 7.04 13.67
N ASP A 23 -13.76 6.19 13.47
CA ASP A 23 -13.83 4.86 14.08
C ASP A 23 -13.76 3.74 13.04
N ALA A 24 -12.68 2.95 13.11
CA ALA A 24 -12.50 1.77 12.27
C ALA A 24 -13.55 0.67 12.53
N THR A 25 -14.09 0.61 13.74
CA THR A 25 -15.15 -0.34 14.11
C THR A 25 -16.46 0.04 13.46
N ALA A 26 -16.79 1.33 13.41
CA ALA A 26 -17.95 1.82 12.67
C ALA A 26 -17.84 1.53 11.16
N MET A 27 -16.63 1.51 10.61
CA MET A 27 -16.38 1.26 9.20
C MET A 27 -16.45 -0.24 8.84
N TRP A 28 -15.68 -1.10 9.52
CA TRP A 28 -15.50 -2.53 9.16
C TRP A 28 -15.79 -3.50 10.31
N GLY A 29 -16.38 -3.04 11.40
CA GLY A 29 -16.62 -3.87 12.58
C GLY A 29 -15.33 -4.27 13.29
N PRO A 30 -15.40 -5.27 14.18
CA PRO A 30 -14.24 -5.76 14.93
C PRO A 30 -13.08 -6.16 14.03
N GLY A 31 -11.86 -5.81 14.46
CA GLY A 31 -10.61 -6.12 13.75
C GLY A 31 -10.48 -7.60 13.38
N GLY A 32 -10.04 -7.87 12.14
CA GLY A 32 -9.91 -9.23 11.61
C GLY A 32 -11.22 -9.91 11.20
N GLY A 33 -12.35 -9.22 11.35
CA GLY A 33 -13.67 -9.68 10.92
C GLY A 33 -13.81 -9.80 9.39
N PRO A 34 -14.97 -10.28 8.91
CA PRO A 34 -15.21 -10.53 7.48
C PRO A 34 -15.02 -9.29 6.60
N ALA A 35 -15.42 -8.10 7.07
CA ALA A 35 -15.26 -6.86 6.31
C ALA A 35 -13.78 -6.44 6.19
N TRP A 36 -12.97 -6.65 7.22
CA TRP A 36 -11.52 -6.45 7.14
C TRP A 36 -10.90 -7.34 6.07
N LYS A 37 -11.18 -8.64 6.10
CA LYS A 37 -10.68 -9.60 5.10
C LYS A 37 -11.19 -9.31 3.69
N ARG A 38 -12.44 -8.85 3.55
CA ARG A 38 -13.03 -8.44 2.27
C ARG A 38 -12.26 -7.29 1.64
N ASN A 39 -11.77 -6.35 2.45
CA ASN A 39 -11.09 -5.15 1.98
C ASN A 39 -9.55 -5.24 2.06
N ASP A 40 -8.99 -6.37 2.50
CA ASP A 40 -7.55 -6.61 2.57
C ASP A 40 -6.99 -7.03 1.20
N PRO A 41 -6.12 -6.24 0.55
CA PRO A 41 -5.58 -6.58 -0.77
C PRO A 41 -4.76 -7.87 -0.78
N THR A 42 -4.05 -8.17 0.31
CA THR A 42 -3.19 -9.36 0.40
C THR A 42 -4.03 -10.63 0.47
N VAL A 43 -5.12 -10.61 1.25
CA VAL A 43 -6.07 -11.73 1.31
C VAL A 43 -6.79 -11.94 -0.03
N ASN A 44 -7.06 -10.85 -0.76
CA ASN A 44 -7.79 -10.88 -2.02
C ASN A 44 -6.89 -10.99 -3.27
N VAL A 45 -5.60 -11.27 -3.11
CA VAL A 45 -4.64 -11.23 -4.23
C VAL A 45 -5.00 -12.16 -5.38
N GLY A 46 -5.59 -13.33 -5.08
CA GLY A 46 -6.05 -14.27 -6.10
C GLY A 46 -7.10 -13.68 -7.05
N ARG A 47 -7.89 -12.69 -6.61
CA ARG A 47 -8.85 -11.98 -7.48
C ARG A 47 -8.14 -11.09 -8.49
N LEU A 48 -7.06 -10.41 -8.08
CA LEU A 48 -6.26 -9.57 -8.98
C LEU A 48 -5.60 -10.44 -10.06
N VAL A 49 -5.08 -11.60 -9.67
CA VAL A 49 -4.47 -12.55 -10.60
C VAL A 49 -5.51 -13.13 -11.56
N ALA A 50 -6.63 -13.63 -11.05
CA ALA A 50 -7.69 -14.20 -11.88
C ALA A 50 -8.28 -13.20 -12.90
N ASN A 51 -8.35 -11.92 -12.53
CA ASN A 51 -8.83 -10.85 -13.39
C ASN A 51 -7.74 -10.30 -14.35
N GLY A 52 -6.50 -10.79 -14.28
CA GLY A 52 -5.38 -10.27 -15.07
C GLY A 52 -5.10 -8.79 -14.82
N THR A 53 -5.47 -8.26 -13.64
CA THR A 53 -5.44 -6.82 -13.36
C THR A 53 -4.01 -6.28 -13.49
N ARG A 54 -3.84 -5.21 -14.27
CA ARG A 54 -2.59 -4.44 -14.32
C ARG A 54 -2.45 -3.65 -13.02
N ILE A 55 -1.41 -3.94 -12.24
CA ILE A 55 -1.17 -3.26 -10.96
C ILE A 55 0.17 -2.50 -10.95
N TRP A 56 0.17 -1.34 -10.31
CA TRP A 56 1.37 -0.56 -10.01
C TRP A 56 1.43 -0.35 -8.50
N VAL A 57 2.40 -0.98 -7.84
CA VAL A 57 2.57 -0.93 -6.40
C VAL A 57 3.85 -0.18 -6.09
N TYR A 58 3.73 0.92 -5.36
CA TYR A 58 4.86 1.73 -4.92
C TYR A 58 4.87 1.83 -3.40
N CYS A 59 6.06 1.68 -2.81
CA CYS A 59 6.30 2.02 -1.41
C CYS A 59 7.75 2.48 -1.26
N GLY A 60 7.97 3.65 -0.67
CA GLY A 60 9.29 4.10 -0.24
C GLY A 60 9.82 3.28 0.94
N ASN A 61 10.92 3.71 1.53
CA ASN A 61 11.52 3.06 2.71
C ASN A 61 11.65 4.00 3.91
N GLY A 62 11.01 5.17 3.86
CA GLY A 62 11.06 6.19 4.89
C GLY A 62 12.33 7.03 4.88
N ARG A 63 13.32 6.74 4.02
CA ARG A 63 14.52 7.58 3.90
C ARG A 63 14.23 8.76 2.98
N PRO A 64 14.36 10.01 3.46
CA PRO A 64 14.28 11.17 2.60
C PRO A 64 15.35 11.13 1.51
N GLY A 65 15.04 11.74 0.38
CA GLY A 65 15.90 11.90 -0.78
C GLY A 65 15.66 13.28 -1.39
N GLU A 66 16.09 13.48 -2.62
CA GLU A 66 16.08 14.80 -3.28
C GLU A 66 14.66 15.38 -3.46
N LEU A 67 13.61 14.55 -3.37
CA LEU A 67 12.21 14.96 -3.45
C LEU A 67 11.61 15.41 -2.10
N GLY A 68 12.43 15.52 -1.05
CA GLY A 68 12.03 15.98 0.29
C GLY A 68 11.70 14.85 1.26
N GLY A 69 11.04 15.21 2.38
CA GLY A 69 10.66 14.29 3.47
C GLY A 69 11.54 14.36 4.73
N GLY A 70 12.57 15.20 4.74
CA GLY A 70 13.37 15.46 5.93
C GLY A 70 12.57 16.19 7.01
N GLY A 71 12.48 15.62 8.22
CA GLY A 71 11.79 16.21 9.37
C GLY A 71 10.35 15.73 9.62
N ASP A 72 9.75 15.00 8.68
CA ASP A 72 8.43 14.38 8.85
C ASP A 72 8.53 13.00 9.53
N LEU A 73 8.76 13.02 10.84
CA LEU A 73 8.87 11.80 11.66
C LEU A 73 7.65 10.88 11.55
N PRO A 74 6.39 11.39 11.53
CA PRO A 74 5.20 10.56 11.26
C PRO A 74 5.26 9.85 9.92
N GLY A 75 5.60 10.56 8.83
CA GLY A 75 5.78 9.96 7.51
C GLY A 75 6.80 8.82 7.54
N GLN A 76 8.02 9.09 8.01
CA GLN A 76 9.11 8.11 8.03
C GLN A 76 8.77 6.82 8.82
N LEU A 77 8.02 6.95 9.92
CA LEU A 77 7.52 5.81 10.70
C LEU A 77 6.48 4.99 9.92
N LEU A 78 5.55 5.67 9.25
CA LEU A 78 4.50 5.01 8.44
C LEU A 78 5.10 4.23 7.26
N GLU A 79 6.12 4.73 6.56
CA GLU A 79 6.81 3.95 5.51
C GLU A 79 7.51 2.71 6.08
N THR A 80 8.21 2.87 7.20
CA THR A 80 8.96 1.77 7.81
C THR A 80 8.03 0.61 8.20
N ILE A 81 6.82 0.94 8.66
CA ILE A 81 5.80 -0.05 9.01
C ILE A 81 5.12 -0.66 7.77
N THR A 82 5.02 0.08 6.67
CA THR A 82 4.28 -0.35 5.47
C THR A 82 5.13 -1.00 4.37
N VAL A 83 6.45 -0.83 4.37
CA VAL A 83 7.32 -1.47 3.36
C VAL A 83 7.28 -2.99 3.46
N ASP A 84 7.22 -3.53 4.68
CA ASP A 84 7.16 -4.98 4.91
C ASP A 84 5.82 -5.58 4.47
N SER A 85 4.71 -4.87 4.66
CA SER A 85 3.40 -5.31 4.16
C SER A 85 3.33 -5.25 2.64
N ASN A 86 3.95 -4.24 2.00
CA ASN A 86 4.04 -4.14 0.54
C ASN A 86 4.91 -5.25 -0.08
N ARG A 87 6.07 -5.56 0.53
CA ARG A 87 6.90 -6.70 0.11
C ARG A 87 6.19 -8.02 0.34
N ASN A 88 5.43 -8.15 1.43
CA ASN A 88 4.60 -9.32 1.66
C ASN A 88 3.50 -9.46 0.60
N PHE A 89 2.84 -8.38 0.23
CA PHE A 89 1.86 -8.36 -0.85
C PHE A 89 2.49 -8.81 -2.18
N GLN A 90 3.68 -8.30 -2.54
CA GLN A 90 4.41 -8.74 -3.74
C GLN A 90 4.65 -10.25 -3.72
N ARG A 91 5.16 -10.80 -2.62
CA ARG A 91 5.41 -12.25 -2.49
C ARG A 91 4.13 -13.06 -2.67
N GLN A 92 3.03 -12.63 -2.05
CA GLN A 92 1.74 -13.32 -2.18
C GLN A 92 1.16 -13.22 -3.59
N TYR A 93 1.32 -12.07 -4.26
CA TYR A 93 0.93 -11.89 -5.65
C TYR A 93 1.67 -12.85 -6.58
N GLN A 94 3.00 -12.95 -6.44
CA GLN A 94 3.82 -13.86 -7.23
C GLN A 94 3.51 -15.33 -6.91
N ALA A 95 3.35 -15.69 -5.64
CA ALA A 95 3.00 -17.05 -5.22
C ALA A 95 1.62 -17.49 -5.75
N ALA A 96 0.68 -16.55 -5.91
CA ALA A 96 -0.63 -16.79 -6.52
C ALA A 96 -0.59 -16.86 -8.06
N GLY A 97 0.57 -16.73 -8.70
CA GLY A 97 0.73 -16.76 -10.17
C GLY A 97 0.59 -15.40 -10.86
N GLY A 98 0.59 -14.31 -10.11
CA GLY A 98 0.49 -12.95 -10.65
C GLY A 98 1.71 -12.56 -11.48
N SER A 99 1.46 -12.06 -12.68
CA SER A 99 2.50 -11.70 -13.67
C SER A 99 2.29 -10.34 -14.35
N ASN A 100 1.21 -9.61 -14.04
CA ASN A 100 0.86 -8.33 -14.66
C ASN A 100 1.03 -7.14 -13.68
N GLY A 101 2.08 -7.17 -12.86
CA GLY A 101 2.33 -6.16 -11.83
C GLY A 101 3.70 -5.49 -11.96
N VAL A 102 3.73 -4.18 -11.69
CA VAL A 102 4.96 -3.40 -11.48
C VAL A 102 5.09 -3.13 -9.98
N PHE A 103 6.25 -3.44 -9.40
CA PHE A 103 6.54 -3.25 -7.97
C PHE A 103 7.78 -2.36 -7.81
N ASN A 104 7.57 -1.16 -7.25
CA ASN A 104 8.60 -0.14 -7.07
C ASN A 104 8.90 0.06 -5.58
N PHE A 105 10.02 -0.50 -5.13
CA PHE A 105 10.51 -0.39 -3.74
C PHE A 105 11.91 0.23 -3.68
N PRO A 106 12.05 1.53 -4.03
CA PRO A 106 13.34 2.22 -4.07
C PRO A 106 14.02 2.32 -2.69
N ALA A 107 15.32 2.61 -2.71
CA ALA A 107 16.14 2.80 -1.50
C ALA A 107 15.96 4.18 -0.83
N ASN A 108 15.03 4.99 -1.34
CA ASN A 108 14.58 6.27 -0.79
C ASN A 108 13.07 6.45 -1.05
N GLY A 109 12.44 7.40 -0.37
CA GLY A 109 11.01 7.68 -0.49
C GLY A 109 10.32 7.78 0.87
N THR A 110 9.52 8.82 1.05
CA THR A 110 8.69 9.07 2.25
C THR A 110 7.21 9.20 1.88
N HIS A 111 6.35 9.36 2.89
CA HIS A 111 4.88 9.51 2.79
C HIS A 111 4.50 10.89 2.27
N GLY A 112 5.11 11.30 1.17
CA GLY A 112 5.07 12.67 0.68
C GLY A 112 4.64 12.78 -0.77
N TRP A 113 3.91 13.86 -1.05
CA TRP A 113 3.39 14.18 -2.39
C TRP A 113 4.47 14.25 -3.47
N GLY A 114 5.70 14.65 -3.14
CA GLY A 114 6.82 14.68 -4.09
C GLY A 114 7.10 13.30 -4.71
N TYR A 115 7.10 12.24 -3.89
CA TYR A 115 7.32 10.87 -4.37
C TYR A 115 6.11 10.33 -5.12
N TRP A 116 4.89 10.56 -4.63
CA TRP A 116 3.67 10.11 -5.31
C TRP A 116 3.48 10.79 -6.66
N GLY A 117 3.78 12.10 -6.76
CA GLY A 117 3.77 12.83 -8.03
C GLY A 117 4.80 12.30 -9.02
N ALA A 118 6.00 11.94 -8.55
CA ALA A 118 7.01 11.29 -9.39
C ALA A 118 6.53 9.93 -9.92
N GLN A 119 5.86 9.12 -9.08
CA GLN A 119 5.27 7.84 -9.51
C GLN A 119 4.15 8.03 -10.53
N LEU A 120 3.27 9.03 -10.34
CA LEU A 120 2.21 9.35 -11.30
C LEU A 120 2.78 9.70 -12.69
N ASN A 121 3.83 10.52 -12.73
CA ASN A 121 4.52 10.83 -13.98
C ASN A 121 5.18 9.60 -14.60
N ALA A 122 5.81 8.75 -13.79
CA ALA A 122 6.48 7.53 -14.25
C ALA A 122 5.50 6.49 -14.84
N MET A 123 4.28 6.38 -14.28
CA MET A 123 3.29 5.41 -14.74
C MET A 123 2.49 5.87 -15.97
N LYS A 124 2.63 7.13 -16.42
CA LYS A 124 1.89 7.66 -17.57
C LYS A 124 1.96 6.77 -18.83
N PRO A 125 3.15 6.39 -19.35
CA PRO A 125 3.22 5.49 -20.51
C PRO A 125 2.69 4.08 -20.22
N ASP A 126 2.73 3.65 -18.95
CA ASP A 126 2.18 2.36 -18.51
C ASP A 126 0.66 2.33 -18.64
N ILE A 127 0.00 3.38 -18.15
CA ILE A 127 -1.44 3.58 -18.21
C ILE A 127 -1.89 3.67 -19.66
N GLN A 128 -1.23 4.48 -20.48
CA GLN A 128 -1.53 4.63 -21.91
C GLN A 128 -1.53 3.26 -22.62
N ARG A 129 -0.47 2.47 -22.44
CA ARG A 129 -0.37 1.13 -23.01
C ARG A 129 -1.42 0.16 -22.46
N ALA A 130 -1.68 0.18 -21.16
CA ALA A 130 -2.64 -0.71 -20.52
C ALA A 130 -4.10 -0.41 -20.93
N LEU A 131 -4.40 0.85 -21.24
CA LEU A 131 -5.73 1.30 -21.69
C LEU A 131 -5.86 1.38 -23.22
N GLY A 132 -4.77 1.25 -23.97
CA GLY A 132 -4.76 1.27 -25.43
C GLY A 132 -4.94 2.67 -26.05
N VAL A 133 -4.41 3.71 -25.40
CA VAL A 133 -4.51 5.13 -25.83
C VAL A 133 -3.16 5.82 -25.97
#